data_AF-A0A3C0G9H5-F1
#
_entry.id   AF-A0A3C0G9H5-F1
#
_cell.length_a   1.000
_cell.length_b   1.000
_cell.length_c   1.000
_cell.angle_alpha   90.00
_cell.angle_beta   90.00
_cell.angle_gamma   90.00
#
_symmetry.space_group_name_H-M   'P 1'
#
loop_
_entity.id
_entity.type
_entity.pdbx_description
1 polymer ?
#
loop_
_entity_poly.entity_id
_entity_poly.type
_entity_poly.pdbx_seq_one_letter_code
_entity_poly.pdbx_strand_id
1 'polypeptide(L)'
;GLAGNNLYFTGLGSIGIGTITPSNKLHVAGAIRSEGALNSNGTANEPAYRFNNDTNIGMYRIAADRLGFSTDGTEAIRIDNSQNVGIGPTFEVNGTTIAARLHVDGDIRAEGAITASGLITQSTPDYVFQKYFLGNSILNPSYEFNTLAEIEAFVKENNHLPGIQSAQAVKEQGFWNVSESSRVNLEKIEELFLHTIEQEKKIKELQKANTNMSSELEALKTQMEEIKTMLLEKQNN
;
A
#
# COMPACT_ATOMS: atom_id res chain seq x y z
N GLY A 1 -44.83 -48.16 15.96
CA GLY A 1 -45.50 -46.90 15.58
C GLY A 1 -44.60 -45.76 15.97
N LEU A 2 -44.39 -44.78 15.10
CA LEU A 2 -43.62 -43.59 15.42
C LEU A 2 -44.45 -42.71 16.36
N ALA A 3 -44.20 -42.78 17.66
CA ALA A 3 -44.73 -41.80 18.60
C ALA A 3 -43.83 -40.54 18.53
N GLY A 4 -44.42 -39.37 18.25
CA GLY A 4 -43.71 -38.09 18.13
C GLY A 4 -43.84 -37.41 16.76
N ASN A 5 -43.42 -36.14 16.66
CA ASN A 5 -43.55 -35.28 15.47
C ASN A 5 -42.56 -35.64 14.34
N ASN A 6 -42.33 -36.93 14.07
CA ASN A 6 -41.24 -37.37 13.20
C ASN A 6 -41.45 -36.98 11.72
N LEU A 7 -42.68 -36.98 11.23
CA LEU A 7 -43.06 -36.47 9.90
C LEU A 7 -44.49 -35.91 9.96
N TYR A 8 -44.68 -34.65 9.58
CA TYR A 8 -45.94 -33.91 9.68
C TYR A 8 -46.29 -33.23 8.36
N PHE A 9 -47.47 -33.51 7.83
CA PHE A 9 -48.03 -32.80 6.68
C PHE A 9 -49.02 -31.76 7.19
N THR A 10 -48.77 -30.48 6.90
CA THR A 10 -49.63 -29.38 7.35
C THR A 10 -50.99 -29.32 6.66
N GLY A 11 -51.15 -29.99 5.51
CA GLY A 11 -52.29 -29.79 4.60
C GLY A 11 -52.20 -28.51 3.76
N LEU A 12 -51.22 -27.64 3.99
CA LEU A 12 -50.97 -26.39 3.23
C LEU A 12 -49.79 -26.51 2.25
N GLY A 13 -49.39 -27.75 1.95
CA GLY A 13 -48.28 -28.06 1.05
C GLY A 13 -46.89 -27.89 1.67
N SER A 14 -46.78 -27.81 3.00
CA SER A 14 -45.50 -27.84 3.72
C SER A 14 -45.36 -29.13 4.54
N ILE A 15 -44.14 -29.67 4.57
CA ILE A 15 -43.74 -30.88 5.30
C ILE A 15 -42.82 -30.47 6.46
N GLY A 16 -43.17 -30.91 7.68
CA GLY A 16 -42.34 -30.81 8.87
C GLY A 16 -41.72 -32.16 9.24
N ILE A 17 -40.47 -32.20 9.66
CA ILE A 17 -39.81 -33.37 10.26
C ILE A 17 -39.26 -32.91 11.61
N GLY A 18 -39.77 -33.44 12.71
CA GLY A 18 -39.47 -32.95 14.06
C GLY A 18 -40.23 -31.67 14.47
N THR A 19 -41.13 -31.14 13.63
CA THR A 19 -41.91 -29.93 13.89
C THR A 19 -43.30 -29.99 13.27
N ILE A 20 -44.28 -29.33 13.89
CA ILE A 20 -45.67 -29.19 13.39
C ILE A 20 -45.96 -27.80 12.81
N THR A 21 -45.01 -26.86 12.92
CA THR A 21 -45.13 -25.49 12.40
C THR A 21 -43.99 -25.20 11.43
N PRO A 22 -43.97 -25.83 10.24
CA PRO A 22 -42.90 -25.61 9.27
C PRO A 22 -42.92 -24.17 8.74
N SER A 23 -41.77 -23.49 8.73
CA SER A 23 -41.62 -22.11 8.18
C SER A 23 -41.18 -22.09 6.72
N ASN A 24 -40.93 -23.26 6.13
CA ASN A 24 -40.57 -23.47 4.73
C ASN A 24 -41.37 -24.66 4.18
N LYS A 25 -41.36 -24.86 2.85
CA LYS A 25 -42.04 -26.00 2.21
C LYS A 25 -41.55 -27.35 2.73
N LEU A 26 -40.27 -27.44 3.08
CA LEU A 26 -39.70 -28.52 3.87
C LEU A 26 -38.99 -27.89 5.07
N HIS A 27 -39.40 -28.22 6.29
CA HIS A 27 -38.74 -27.80 7.52
C HIS A 27 -38.37 -29.04 8.34
N VAL A 28 -37.07 -29.29 8.50
CA VAL A 28 -36.54 -30.31 9.40
C VAL A 28 -36.04 -29.63 10.66
N ALA A 29 -36.68 -29.87 11.79
CA ALA A 29 -36.21 -29.49 13.11
C ALA A 29 -35.15 -30.52 13.57
N GLY A 30 -33.96 -30.39 13.00
CA GLY A 30 -32.83 -31.30 13.22
C GLY A 30 -31.81 -31.19 12.09
N ALA A 31 -30.73 -31.97 12.18
CA ALA A 31 -29.73 -32.04 11.13
C ALA A 31 -30.24 -32.84 9.92
N ILE A 32 -29.94 -32.35 8.71
CA ILE A 32 -30.22 -33.05 7.46
C ILE A 32 -28.90 -33.60 6.92
N ARG A 33 -28.87 -34.90 6.61
CA ARG A 33 -27.85 -35.48 5.72
C ARG A 33 -28.48 -35.67 4.35
N SER A 34 -27.98 -34.95 3.35
CA SER A 34 -28.35 -35.11 1.95
C SER A 34 -27.11 -35.47 1.14
N GLU A 35 -27.23 -36.35 0.16
CA GLU A 35 -26.14 -36.65 -0.79
C GLU A 35 -25.92 -35.50 -1.78
N GLY A 36 -26.96 -34.71 -2.05
CA GLY A 36 -26.87 -33.49 -2.83
C GLY A 36 -28.16 -32.66 -2.75
N ALA A 37 -28.04 -31.36 -3.03
CA ALA A 37 -29.18 -30.46 -3.19
C ALA A 37 -29.05 -29.75 -4.54
N LEU A 38 -29.96 -30.07 -5.46
CA LEU A 38 -30.04 -29.40 -6.76
C LEU A 38 -30.95 -28.18 -6.61
N ASN A 39 -30.34 -27.01 -6.60
CA ASN A 39 -31.06 -25.74 -6.49
C ASN A 39 -31.15 -25.03 -7.85
N SER A 40 -32.04 -24.03 -7.91
CA SER A 40 -32.02 -23.06 -9.01
C SER A 40 -30.70 -22.28 -9.04
N ASN A 41 -30.43 -21.55 -10.12
CA ASN A 41 -29.26 -20.67 -10.16
C ASN A 41 -29.33 -19.56 -9.09
N GLY A 42 -30.54 -19.09 -8.76
CA GLY A 42 -30.74 -17.88 -7.97
C GLY A 42 -30.23 -16.62 -8.69
N THR A 43 -30.26 -15.49 -7.97
CA THR A 43 -29.71 -14.20 -8.36
C THR A 43 -29.11 -13.52 -7.13
N ALA A 44 -28.46 -12.36 -7.29
CA ALA A 44 -27.99 -11.58 -6.14
C ALA A 44 -29.15 -11.15 -5.21
N ASN A 45 -30.31 -10.80 -5.77
CA ASN A 45 -31.51 -10.40 -5.03
C ASN A 45 -32.32 -11.57 -4.45
N GLU A 46 -32.09 -12.77 -4.97
CA GLU A 46 -32.78 -13.99 -4.57
C GLU A 46 -31.82 -15.18 -4.68
N PRO A 47 -30.90 -15.35 -3.72
CA PRO A 47 -29.91 -16.42 -3.79
C PRO A 47 -30.54 -17.80 -3.64
N ALA A 48 -29.92 -18.79 -4.27
CA ALA A 48 -30.39 -20.17 -4.24
C ALA A 48 -30.26 -20.79 -2.84
N TYR A 49 -29.19 -20.44 -2.12
CA TYR A 49 -29.01 -20.70 -0.70
C TYR A 49 -29.12 -19.38 0.04
N ARG A 50 -30.16 -19.22 0.85
CA ARG A 50 -30.49 -17.97 1.54
C ARG A 50 -31.14 -18.26 2.89
N PHE A 51 -31.25 -17.22 3.72
CA PHE A 51 -31.81 -17.34 5.06
C PHE A 51 -33.31 -17.07 5.08
N ASN A 52 -33.99 -17.57 6.11
CA ASN A 52 -35.41 -17.31 6.29
C ASN A 52 -35.64 -15.82 6.60
N ASN A 53 -36.66 -15.20 6.00
CA ASN A 53 -37.01 -13.79 6.12
C ASN A 53 -35.94 -12.78 5.67
N ASP A 54 -34.82 -13.23 5.12
CA ASP A 54 -33.81 -12.39 4.49
C ASP A 54 -33.46 -13.00 3.13
N THR A 55 -34.19 -12.56 2.11
CA THR A 55 -34.18 -13.20 0.79
C THR A 55 -33.03 -12.73 -0.09
N ASN A 56 -32.31 -11.69 0.30
CA ASN A 56 -31.32 -11.00 -0.54
C ASN A 56 -29.87 -11.19 -0.04
N ILE A 57 -29.67 -12.03 0.99
CA ILE A 57 -28.38 -12.50 1.48
C ILE A 57 -28.20 -14.00 1.19
N GLY A 58 -27.04 -14.39 0.67
CA GLY A 58 -26.75 -15.80 0.45
C GLY A 58 -25.80 -16.11 -0.69
N MET A 59 -25.91 -17.32 -1.22
CA MET A 59 -25.06 -17.88 -2.27
C MET A 59 -25.88 -18.26 -3.50
N TYR A 60 -25.41 -17.86 -4.67
CA TYR A 60 -26.06 -18.09 -5.96
C TYR A 60 -25.05 -18.44 -7.05
N ARG A 61 -25.53 -19.07 -8.12
CA ARG A 61 -24.74 -19.38 -9.32
C ARG A 61 -24.91 -18.25 -10.32
N ILE A 62 -23.83 -17.53 -10.60
CA ILE A 62 -23.83 -16.40 -11.55
C ILE A 62 -23.98 -16.92 -12.98
N ALA A 63 -23.20 -17.96 -13.33
CA ALA A 63 -23.31 -18.70 -14.59
C ALA A 63 -22.53 -20.04 -14.50
N ALA A 64 -22.19 -20.65 -15.64
CA ALA A 64 -21.26 -21.78 -15.70
C ALA A 64 -20.00 -21.50 -14.89
N ASP A 65 -19.76 -22.35 -13.89
CA ASP A 65 -18.57 -22.37 -13.03
C ASP A 65 -18.26 -21.03 -12.35
N ARG A 66 -19.30 -20.23 -12.06
CA ARG A 66 -19.17 -18.95 -11.34
C ARG A 66 -20.09 -18.90 -10.13
N LEU A 67 -19.49 -18.69 -8.96
CA LEU A 67 -20.16 -18.62 -7.67
C LEU A 67 -20.22 -17.17 -7.18
N GLY A 68 -21.39 -16.74 -6.73
CA GLY A 68 -21.61 -15.43 -6.15
C GLY A 68 -22.12 -15.53 -4.72
N PHE A 69 -21.66 -14.62 -3.87
CA PHE A 69 -22.21 -14.33 -2.56
C PHE A 69 -22.83 -12.94 -2.62
N SER A 70 -24.03 -12.77 -2.09
CA SER A 70 -24.70 -11.47 -2.02
C SER A 70 -25.06 -11.08 -0.60
N THR A 71 -25.11 -9.77 -0.39
CA THR A 71 -25.61 -9.08 0.79
C THR A 71 -26.42 -7.88 0.32
N ASP A 72 -27.60 -7.65 0.89
CA ASP A 72 -28.51 -6.58 0.47
C ASP A 72 -28.81 -6.60 -1.05
N GLY A 73 -28.95 -7.81 -1.61
CA GLY A 73 -29.27 -7.98 -3.03
C GLY A 73 -28.14 -7.66 -4.00
N THR A 74 -26.95 -7.31 -3.49
CA THR A 74 -25.78 -6.92 -4.28
C THR A 74 -24.69 -7.99 -4.17
N GLU A 75 -23.99 -8.29 -5.26
CA GLU A 75 -22.85 -9.21 -5.24
C GLU A 75 -21.71 -8.66 -4.37
N ALA A 76 -21.37 -9.39 -3.32
CA ALA A 76 -20.32 -9.07 -2.34
C ALA A 76 -19.03 -9.85 -2.59
N ILE A 77 -19.12 -11.12 -3.03
CA ILE A 77 -17.95 -11.92 -3.42
C ILE A 77 -18.28 -12.69 -4.68
N ARG A 78 -17.33 -12.77 -5.62
CA ARG A 78 -17.39 -13.62 -6.81
C ARG A 78 -16.19 -14.55 -6.84
N ILE A 79 -16.43 -15.82 -7.11
CA ILE A 79 -15.39 -16.77 -7.55
C ILE A 79 -15.71 -17.13 -9.01
N ASP A 80 -14.82 -16.82 -9.94
CA ASP A 80 -15.03 -17.11 -11.36
C ASP A 80 -14.56 -18.52 -11.78
N ASN A 81 -14.74 -18.85 -13.05
CA ASN A 81 -14.38 -20.16 -13.61
C ASN A 81 -12.86 -20.40 -13.70
N SER A 82 -12.06 -19.36 -13.51
CA SER A 82 -10.61 -19.39 -13.44
C SER A 82 -10.10 -19.37 -11.99
N GLN A 83 -11.01 -19.51 -11.02
CA GLN A 83 -10.74 -19.43 -9.58
C GLN A 83 -10.29 -18.05 -9.09
N ASN A 84 -10.55 -16.98 -9.87
CA ASN A 84 -10.29 -15.62 -9.40
C ASN A 84 -11.37 -15.20 -8.40
N VAL A 85 -10.95 -14.54 -7.31
CA VAL A 85 -11.83 -14.01 -6.29
C VAL A 85 -11.94 -12.49 -6.42
N GLY A 86 -13.15 -11.99 -6.65
CA GLY A 86 -13.48 -10.56 -6.58
C GLY A 86 -14.29 -10.25 -5.32
N ILE A 87 -14.01 -9.15 -4.64
CA ILE A 87 -14.68 -8.74 -3.39
C ILE A 87 -15.29 -7.33 -3.55
N GLY A 88 -16.50 -7.14 -3.01
CA GLY A 88 -17.45 -6.03 -3.17
C GLY A 88 -17.25 -4.81 -2.25
N PRO A 89 -18.25 -3.90 -2.15
CA PRO A 89 -18.11 -2.50 -1.70
C PRO A 89 -17.96 -2.27 -0.17
N THR A 90 -17.70 -1.01 0.21
CA THR A 90 -17.47 -0.45 1.57
C THR A 90 -18.28 -1.09 2.70
N PHE A 91 -17.61 -1.49 3.80
CA PHE A 91 -18.25 -1.97 5.03
C PHE A 91 -17.50 -1.48 6.28
N GLU A 92 -18.12 -1.52 7.45
CA GLU A 92 -17.51 -1.06 8.70
C GLU A 92 -16.82 -2.20 9.47
N VAL A 93 -15.61 -1.95 9.98
CA VAL A 93 -14.92 -2.83 10.94
C VAL A 93 -14.58 -1.99 12.17
N ASN A 94 -14.98 -2.47 13.36
CA ASN A 94 -14.77 -1.77 14.64
C ASN A 94 -15.29 -0.31 14.65
N GLY A 95 -16.39 -0.04 13.94
CA GLY A 95 -16.98 1.31 13.86
C GLY A 95 -16.30 2.25 12.86
N THR A 96 -15.35 1.77 12.07
CA THR A 96 -14.71 2.53 10.99
C THR A 96 -15.14 1.98 9.64
N THR A 97 -15.71 2.83 8.79
CA THR A 97 -15.97 2.48 7.38
C THR A 97 -14.65 2.18 6.67
N ILE A 98 -14.45 0.93 6.30
CA ILE A 98 -13.34 0.49 5.49
C ILE A 98 -13.68 0.77 4.02
N ALA A 99 -12.94 1.72 3.43
CA ALA A 99 -13.01 2.04 1.99
C ALA A 99 -12.29 1.00 1.11
N ALA A 100 -11.53 0.07 1.71
CA ALA A 100 -10.84 -1.00 1.01
C ALA A 100 -11.77 -2.22 0.77
N ARG A 101 -11.72 -2.77 -0.44
CA ARG A 101 -12.55 -3.92 -0.84
C ARG A 101 -12.05 -5.26 -0.29
N LEU A 102 -10.82 -5.32 0.23
CA LEU A 102 -10.23 -6.47 0.89
C LEU A 102 -9.54 -5.99 2.16
N HIS A 103 -10.03 -6.43 3.33
CA HIS A 103 -9.38 -6.25 4.62
C HIS A 103 -9.02 -7.63 5.17
N VAL A 104 -7.75 -7.83 5.54
CA VAL A 104 -7.24 -9.09 6.07
C VAL A 104 -6.70 -8.80 7.47
N ASP A 105 -7.34 -9.39 8.48
CA ASP A 105 -6.80 -9.41 9.85
C ASP A 105 -5.79 -10.56 9.95
N GLY A 106 -4.53 -10.24 9.69
CA GLY A 106 -3.42 -11.19 9.62
C GLY A 106 -2.46 -10.90 8.46
N ASP A 107 -1.49 -11.80 8.25
CA ASP A 107 -0.48 -11.65 7.22
C ASP A 107 -1.03 -11.96 5.82
N ILE A 108 -0.61 -11.16 4.84
CA ILE A 108 -0.83 -11.43 3.42
C ILE A 108 0.46 -12.01 2.84
N ARG A 109 0.42 -13.23 2.30
CA ARG A 109 1.51 -13.84 1.53
C ARG A 109 1.14 -13.91 0.05
N ALA A 110 1.96 -13.31 -0.79
CA ALA A 110 1.85 -13.39 -2.25
C ALA A 110 3.09 -14.08 -2.83
N GLU A 111 2.89 -15.05 -3.71
CA GLU A 111 3.99 -15.69 -4.46
C GLU A 111 4.34 -14.90 -5.73
N GLY A 112 3.38 -14.13 -6.25
CA GLY A 112 3.56 -13.23 -7.38
C GLY A 112 3.74 -11.76 -6.97
N ALA A 113 3.73 -10.87 -7.96
CA ALA A 113 3.81 -9.43 -7.72
C ALA A 113 2.52 -8.88 -7.10
N ILE A 114 2.67 -7.97 -6.13
CA ILE A 114 1.59 -7.10 -5.65
C ILE A 114 1.64 -5.83 -6.50
N THR A 115 0.70 -5.67 -7.41
CA THR A 115 0.59 -4.48 -8.25
C THR A 115 -0.46 -3.53 -7.67
N ALA A 116 -0.16 -2.24 -7.68
CA ALA A 116 -1.12 -1.20 -7.34
C ALA A 116 -1.27 -0.27 -8.56
N SER A 117 -2.51 0.11 -8.86
CA SER A 117 -2.86 1.07 -9.90
C SER A 117 -3.43 2.35 -9.26
N GLY A 118 -3.26 3.50 -9.92
CA GLY A 118 -3.78 4.78 -9.42
C GLY A 118 -2.69 5.77 -8.99
N LEU A 119 -2.71 6.22 -7.73
CA LEU A 119 -1.87 7.33 -7.23
C LEU A 119 -0.37 7.13 -7.51
N ILE A 120 0.14 5.91 -7.30
CA ILE A 120 1.56 5.60 -7.54
C ILE A 120 1.96 5.58 -9.02
N THR A 121 1.03 5.34 -9.95
CA THR A 121 1.30 5.36 -11.40
C THR A 121 1.21 6.77 -12.00
N GLN A 122 0.66 7.74 -11.25
CA GLN A 122 0.46 9.12 -11.72
C GLN A 122 1.50 10.10 -11.18
N SER A 123 2.38 9.67 -10.26
CA SER A 123 3.29 10.57 -9.55
C SER A 123 4.62 9.89 -9.22
N THR A 124 5.30 9.33 -10.22
CA THR A 124 6.69 8.89 -10.03
C THR A 124 7.56 10.10 -9.67
N PRO A 125 8.54 9.96 -8.75
CA PRO A 125 9.29 11.09 -8.22
C PRO A 125 10.26 11.76 -9.19
N ASP A 126 10.29 11.40 -10.48
CA ASP A 126 11.14 12.02 -11.51
C ASP A 126 11.05 13.56 -11.56
N TYR A 127 10.00 14.16 -10.97
CA TYR A 127 9.95 15.61 -10.73
C TYR A 127 11.11 16.16 -9.91
N VAL A 128 11.73 15.36 -9.03
CA VAL A 128 12.88 15.75 -8.21
C VAL A 128 14.05 16.14 -9.13
N PHE A 129 14.41 15.23 -10.03
CA PHE A 129 15.47 15.49 -11.00
C PHE A 129 15.08 16.55 -12.04
N GLN A 130 13.84 16.54 -12.54
CA GLN A 130 13.39 17.59 -13.48
C GLN A 130 13.52 18.97 -12.84
N LYS A 131 13.02 19.15 -11.61
CA LYS A 131 13.10 20.41 -10.90
C LYS A 131 14.56 20.85 -10.72
N TYR A 132 15.43 19.95 -10.28
CA TYR A 132 16.83 20.27 -10.02
C TYR A 132 17.61 20.66 -11.29
N PHE A 133 17.47 19.89 -12.37
CA PHE A 133 18.27 20.10 -13.59
C PHE A 133 17.66 21.10 -14.57
N LEU A 134 16.32 21.20 -14.63
CA LEU A 134 15.60 22.06 -15.58
C LEU A 134 15.02 23.33 -14.91
N GLY A 135 15.07 23.42 -13.59
CA GLY A 135 14.48 24.53 -12.82
C GLY A 135 12.95 24.46 -12.68
N ASN A 136 12.29 23.48 -13.32
CA ASN A 136 10.86 23.25 -13.24
C ASN A 136 10.54 21.75 -13.40
N SER A 137 9.35 21.33 -12.98
CA SER A 137 8.82 20.02 -13.32
C SER A 137 7.35 20.12 -13.73
N ILE A 138 7.01 19.50 -14.86
CA ILE A 138 5.61 19.38 -15.30
C ILE A 138 4.85 18.28 -14.52
N LEU A 139 5.58 17.35 -13.92
CA LEU A 139 5.03 16.25 -13.13
C LEU A 139 4.58 16.74 -11.74
N ASN A 140 5.33 17.67 -11.16
CA ASN A 140 4.95 18.38 -9.94
C ASN A 140 5.48 19.83 -9.95
N PRO A 141 4.67 20.80 -10.44
CA PRO A 141 5.10 22.20 -10.54
C PRO A 141 5.39 22.87 -9.19
N SER A 142 4.77 22.38 -8.12
CA SER A 142 4.93 22.88 -6.74
C SER A 142 6.08 22.23 -5.98
N TYR A 143 6.77 21.25 -6.56
CA TYR A 143 7.91 20.61 -5.89
C TYR A 143 9.07 21.58 -5.75
N GLU A 144 9.68 21.60 -4.57
CA GLU A 144 10.90 22.34 -4.26
C GLU A 144 11.94 21.41 -3.66
N PHE A 145 13.16 21.51 -4.15
CA PHE A 145 14.30 20.76 -3.65
C PHE A 145 14.88 21.48 -2.42
N ASN A 146 14.77 20.86 -1.25
CA ASN A 146 15.22 21.45 0.01
C ASN A 146 16.74 21.33 0.15
N THR A 147 17.36 22.33 0.77
CA THR A 147 18.76 22.25 1.18
C THR A 147 18.94 21.36 2.41
N LEU A 148 20.15 20.83 2.61
CA LEU A 148 20.47 20.06 3.83
C LEU A 148 20.25 20.86 5.13
N ALA A 149 20.42 22.18 5.09
CA ALA A 149 20.18 23.05 6.25
C ALA A 149 18.68 23.15 6.59
N GLU A 150 17.81 23.27 5.59
CA GLU A 150 16.36 23.26 5.76
C GLU A 150 15.87 21.89 6.25
N ILE A 151 16.41 20.80 5.69
CA ILE A 151 16.12 19.43 6.13
C ILE A 151 16.55 19.23 7.59
N GLU A 152 17.74 19.68 7.98
CA GLU A 152 18.23 19.58 9.35
C GLU A 152 17.32 20.35 10.32
N ALA A 153 16.93 21.57 9.98
CA ALA A 153 16.01 22.37 10.77
C ALA A 153 14.66 21.66 10.95
N PHE A 154 14.11 21.10 9.87
CA PHE A 154 12.85 20.36 9.93
C PHE A 154 12.95 19.11 10.81
N VAL A 155 14.01 18.31 10.65
CA VAL A 155 14.20 17.05 11.40
C VAL A 155 14.41 17.33 12.89
N LYS A 156 15.12 18.40 13.25
CA LYS A 156 15.29 18.81 14.66
C LYS A 156 13.97 19.12 15.35
N GLU A 157 13.05 19.76 14.63
CA GLU A 157 11.74 20.12 15.16
C GLU A 157 10.77 18.93 15.16
N ASN A 158 10.73 18.16 14.06
CA ASN A 158 9.66 17.20 13.79
C ASN A 158 10.05 15.73 14.04
N ASN A 159 11.34 15.42 14.20
CA ASN A 159 11.88 14.06 14.39
C ASN A 159 11.54 13.06 13.27
N HIS A 160 11.19 13.55 12.07
CA HIS A 160 11.05 12.76 10.85
C HIS A 160 11.44 13.61 9.63
N LEU A 161 11.62 12.98 8.47
CA LEU A 161 11.97 13.69 7.23
C LEU A 161 10.77 14.46 6.65
N PRO A 162 11.01 15.58 5.92
CA PRO A 162 9.98 16.25 5.15
C PRO A 162 9.28 15.31 4.16
N GLY A 163 7.96 15.37 4.10
CA GLY A 163 7.12 14.53 3.23
C GLY A 163 6.85 13.12 3.74
N ILE A 164 7.55 12.66 4.78
CA ILE A 164 7.28 11.37 5.45
C ILE A 164 6.25 11.60 6.57
N GLN A 165 5.24 10.74 6.66
CA GLN A 165 4.24 10.81 7.74
C GLN A 165 4.91 10.58 9.11
N SER A 166 4.52 11.38 10.10
CA SER A 166 4.99 11.20 11.48
C SER A 166 4.38 9.95 12.10
N ALA A 167 5.09 9.34 13.07
CA ALA A 167 4.57 8.17 13.79
C ALA A 167 3.23 8.47 14.50
N GLN A 168 3.03 9.71 14.95
CA GLN A 168 1.76 10.14 15.55
C GLN A 168 0.62 10.13 14.51
N ALA A 169 0.83 10.70 13.32
CA ALA A 169 -0.19 10.73 12.27
C ALA A 169 -0.60 9.32 11.83
N VAL A 170 0.37 8.40 11.74
CA VAL A 170 0.11 6.98 11.41
C VAL A 170 -0.72 6.31 12.49
N LYS A 171 -0.45 6.59 13.76
CA LYS A 171 -1.21 6.05 14.89
C LYS A 171 -2.65 6.60 14.92
N GLU A 172 -2.84 7.89 14.62
CA GLU A 172 -4.15 8.54 14.58
C GLU A 172 -5.01 8.03 13.42
N GLN A 173 -4.43 7.85 12.22
CA GLN A 173 -5.18 7.31 11.08
C GLN A 173 -5.40 5.78 11.18
N GLY A 174 -4.60 5.08 11.99
CA GLY A 174 -4.77 3.65 12.28
C GLY A 174 -4.26 2.68 11.20
N PHE A 175 -3.62 3.17 10.14
CA PHE A 175 -3.04 2.36 9.07
C PHE A 175 -1.75 2.98 8.53
N TRP A 176 -0.93 2.19 7.81
CA TRP A 176 0.23 2.68 7.08
C TRP A 176 0.05 2.41 5.58
N ASN A 177 0.06 3.46 4.75
CA ASN A 177 -0.07 3.30 3.30
C ASN A 177 1.28 2.90 2.69
N VAL A 178 1.49 1.61 2.51
CA VAL A 178 2.73 1.05 1.93
C VAL A 178 3.01 1.53 0.51
N SER A 179 1.98 1.74 -0.32
CA SER A 179 2.17 2.23 -1.69
C SER A 179 2.66 3.66 -1.72
N GLU A 180 2.03 4.54 -0.92
CA GLU A 180 2.47 5.93 -0.78
C GLU A 180 3.85 6.01 -0.12
N SER A 181 4.10 5.22 0.92
CA SER A 181 5.42 5.14 1.55
C SER A 181 6.51 4.73 0.57
N SER A 182 6.25 3.74 -0.30
CA SER A 182 7.21 3.33 -1.33
C SER A 182 7.51 4.46 -2.31
N ARG A 183 6.48 5.22 -2.74
CA ARG A 183 6.61 6.39 -3.60
C ARG A 183 7.43 7.50 -2.95
N VAL A 184 7.12 7.87 -1.71
CA VAL A 184 7.87 8.91 -0.97
C VAL A 184 9.30 8.45 -0.66
N ASN A 185 9.51 7.16 -0.37
CA ASN A 185 10.87 6.63 -0.20
C ASN A 185 11.69 6.82 -1.47
N LEU A 186 11.12 6.58 -2.66
CA LEU A 186 11.81 6.85 -3.93
C LEU A 186 12.11 8.35 -4.09
N GLU A 187 11.18 9.25 -3.75
CA GLU A 187 11.44 10.71 -3.74
C GLU A 187 12.63 11.06 -2.83
N LYS A 188 12.66 10.54 -1.60
CA LYS A 188 13.78 10.79 -0.66
C LYS A 188 15.10 10.19 -1.17
N ILE A 189 15.06 9.06 -1.87
CA ILE A 189 16.24 8.46 -2.50
C ILE A 189 16.78 9.38 -3.60
N GLU A 190 15.91 9.90 -4.47
CA GLU A 190 16.32 10.84 -5.53
C GLU A 190 16.92 12.12 -4.96
N GLU A 191 16.31 12.67 -3.89
CA GLU A 191 16.86 13.82 -3.16
C GLU A 191 18.25 13.53 -2.57
N LEU A 192 18.41 12.37 -1.94
CA LEU A 192 19.70 11.95 -1.37
C LEU A 192 20.78 11.81 -2.45
N PHE A 193 20.43 11.30 -3.64
CA PHE A 193 21.36 11.23 -4.76
C PHE A 193 21.80 12.62 -5.23
N LEU A 194 20.90 13.59 -5.30
CA LEU A 194 21.25 14.97 -5.64
C LEU A 194 22.21 15.58 -4.62
N HIS A 195 21.91 15.46 -3.32
CA HIS A 195 22.83 15.93 -2.28
C HIS A 195 24.18 15.21 -2.32
N THR A 196 24.21 13.92 -2.65
CA THR A 196 25.47 13.17 -2.81
C THR A 196 26.28 13.70 -4.00
N ILE A 197 25.62 14.04 -5.11
CA ILE A 197 26.28 14.66 -6.27
C ILE A 197 26.85 16.03 -5.92
N GLU A 198 26.11 16.85 -5.15
CA GLU A 198 26.59 18.15 -4.64
C GLU A 198 27.81 17.99 -3.74
N GLN A 199 27.77 17.03 -2.82
CA GLN A 199 28.89 16.72 -1.94
C GLN A 199 30.12 16.25 -2.72
N GLU A 200 29.96 15.38 -3.71
CA GLU A 200 31.05 14.89 -4.56
C GLU A 200 31.69 16.04 -5.37
N LYS A 201 30.88 16.96 -5.90
CA LYS A 201 31.41 18.18 -6.54
C LYS A 201 32.23 19.00 -5.56
N LYS A 202 31.73 19.18 -4.33
CA LYS A 202 32.44 19.95 -3.31
C LYS A 202 33.76 19.30 -2.89
N ILE A 203 33.78 17.97 -2.76
CA ILE A 203 35.00 17.21 -2.45
C ILE A 203 36.05 17.42 -3.53
N LYS A 204 35.66 17.34 -4.82
CA LYS A 204 36.58 17.60 -5.94
C LYS A 204 37.14 19.02 -5.95
N GLU A 205 36.32 20.02 -5.65
CA GLU A 205 36.78 21.41 -5.50
C GLU A 205 37.80 21.55 -4.37
N LEU A 206 37.50 20.97 -3.19
CA LEU A 206 38.40 21.00 -2.04
C LEU A 206 39.72 20.27 -2.33
N GLN A 207 39.67 19.12 -3.02
CA GLN A 207 40.87 18.41 -3.46
C GLN A 207 41.72 19.27 -4.40
N LYS A 208 41.09 19.93 -5.38
CA LYS A 208 41.80 20.83 -6.31
C LYS A 208 42.43 22.02 -5.58
N ALA A 209 41.72 22.62 -4.63
CA ALA A 209 42.26 23.71 -3.80
C ALA A 209 43.47 23.23 -2.97
N ASN A 210 43.38 22.04 -2.38
CA ASN A 210 44.48 21.44 -1.62
C ASN A 210 45.70 21.13 -2.50
N THR A 211 45.51 20.62 -3.72
CA THR A 211 46.63 20.37 -4.63
C THR A 211 47.31 21.67 -5.04
N ASN A 212 46.55 22.73 -5.34
CA ASN A 212 47.10 24.03 -5.69
C ASN A 212 47.90 24.64 -4.53
N MET A 213 47.32 24.62 -3.32
CA MET A 213 47.98 25.13 -2.12
C MET A 213 49.27 24.35 -1.80
N SER A 214 49.27 23.02 -2.02
CA SER A 214 50.47 22.20 -1.89
C SER A 214 51.55 22.60 -2.90
N SER A 215 51.19 22.89 -4.15
CA SER A 215 52.15 23.34 -5.17
C SER A 215 52.72 24.72 -4.86
N GLU A 216 51.90 25.66 -4.39
CA GLU A 216 52.36 26.99 -3.98
C GLU A 216 53.32 26.92 -2.79
N LEU A 217 53.04 26.05 -1.81
CA LEU A 217 53.93 25.82 -0.66
C LEU A 217 55.31 25.28 -1.10
N GLU A 218 55.36 24.35 -2.05
CA GLU A 218 56.63 23.83 -2.57
C GLU A 218 57.41 24.88 -3.37
N ALA A 219 56.72 25.72 -4.16
CA ALA A 219 57.34 26.84 -4.86
C ALA A 219 57.95 27.85 -3.89
N LEU A 220 57.22 28.21 -2.82
CA LEU A 220 57.71 29.15 -1.81
C LEU A 220 58.91 28.58 -1.03
N LYS A 221 58.88 27.29 -0.66
CA LYS A 221 60.02 26.62 -0.03
C LYS A 221 61.26 26.66 -0.92
N THR A 222 61.10 26.43 -2.21
CA THR A 222 62.20 26.49 -3.19
C THR A 222 62.80 27.90 -3.23
N GLN A 223 61.97 28.93 -3.35
CA GLN A 223 62.40 30.33 -3.33
C GLN A 223 63.12 30.70 -2.03
N MET A 224 62.65 30.20 -0.87
CA MET A 224 63.31 30.44 0.41
C MET A 224 64.71 29.82 0.48
N GLU A 225 64.91 28.61 -0.05
CA GLU A 225 66.24 27.99 -0.09
C GLU A 225 67.18 28.72 -1.08
N GLU A 226 66.68 29.20 -2.22
CA GLU A 226 67.47 30.05 -3.14
C GLU A 226 67.92 31.35 -2.45
N ILE A 227 67.01 32.04 -1.76
CA ILE A 227 67.33 33.27 -1.01
C ILE A 227 68.38 33.01 0.06
N LYS A 228 68.22 31.92 0.83
CA LYS A 228 69.18 31.52 1.86
C LYS A 228 70.56 31.24 1.29
N THR A 229 70.64 30.59 0.13
CA THR A 229 71.89 30.32 -0.57
C THR A 229 72.57 31.63 -0.97
N MET A 230 71.83 32.57 -1.58
CA MET A 230 72.36 33.90 -1.95
C MET A 230 72.85 34.72 -0.75
N LEU A 231 72.18 34.60 0.41
CA LEU A 231 72.58 35.29 1.64
C LEU A 231 73.90 34.73 2.21
N LEU A 232 74.09 33.41 2.17
CA LEU A 232 75.33 32.77 2.62
C LEU A 232 76.52 33.13 1.73
N GLU A 233 76.33 33.19 0.40
CA GLU A 233 77.36 33.60 -0.54
C GLU A 233 77.80 35.06 -0.33
N LYS A 234 76.87 35.95 0.06
CA LYS A 234 77.18 37.35 0.38
C LYS A 234 77.89 37.55 1.72
N GLN A 235 77.76 36.63 2.68
CA GLN A 235 78.48 36.72 3.96
C GLN A 235 79.94 36.24 3.86
N ASN A 236 80.27 35.49 2.81
CA ASN A 236 81.60 34.90 2.60
C ASN A 236 82.51 35.71 1.64
N ASN A 237 82.04 36.88 1.17
CA ASN A 237 82.79 37.84 0.36
C ASN A 237 82.89 39.18 1.11
#